data_AF-A0A6B3EWI0-F1
#
_entry.id   AF-A0A6B3EWI0-F1
#
_cell.length_a   1.000
_cell.length_b   1.000
_cell.length_c   1.000
_cell.angle_alpha   90.00
_cell.angle_beta   90.00
_cell.angle_gamma   90.00
#
_symmetry.space_group_name_H-M   'P 1'
#
loop_
_entity.id
_entity.type
_entity.pdbx_description
1 polymer ?
#
loop_
_entity_poly.entity_id
_entity_poly.type
_entity_poly.pdbx_seq_one_letter_code
_entity_poly.pdbx_strand_id
1 'polypeptide(L)'
;VNPEGPNGNPDPLAAARDIRETFRRMAMNDEETVALIAGGHTFGKTHGAGPSESVGDDPEAAGLEEQGLGWRNTFRSGKGADAITSGLEVT
;
A
#
# COMPACT_ATOMS: atom_id res chain seq x y z
N VAL A 1 4.61 7.10 -4.11
CA VAL A 1 5.92 7.00 -3.42
C VAL A 1 5.96 5.70 -2.63
N ASN A 2 7.14 5.24 -2.20
CA ASN A 2 7.23 4.10 -1.27
C ASN A 2 6.72 4.55 0.12
N PRO A 3 5.72 3.88 0.73
CA PRO A 3 5.16 4.26 2.03
C PRO A 3 6.15 4.15 3.20
N GLU A 4 7.23 3.37 3.05
CA GLU A 4 8.31 3.24 4.03
C GLU A 4 9.39 4.32 3.88
N GLY A 5 9.31 5.14 2.82
CA GLY A 5 10.28 6.17 2.47
C GLY A 5 11.21 5.78 1.30
N PRO A 6 12.08 6.69 0.83
CA PRO A 6 12.86 6.48 -0.39
C PRO A 6 13.74 5.23 -0.30
N ASN A 7 13.51 4.26 -1.19
CA ASN A 7 14.17 2.93 -1.17
C ASN A 7 14.04 2.19 0.18
N GLY A 8 12.94 2.39 0.91
CA GLY A 8 12.71 1.78 2.23
C GLY A 8 13.45 2.47 3.39
N ASN A 9 14.10 3.62 3.16
CA ASN A 9 14.68 4.41 4.24
C ASN A 9 13.60 5.28 4.91
N PRO A 10 13.28 5.08 6.20
CA PRO A 10 12.19 5.78 6.89
C PRO A 10 12.60 7.20 7.34
N ASP A 11 13.04 8.03 6.40
CA ASP A 11 13.29 9.46 6.58
C ASP A 11 12.12 10.28 6.00
N PRO A 12 11.25 10.86 6.85
CA PRO A 12 10.09 11.65 6.39
C PRO A 12 10.48 12.92 5.62
N LEU A 13 11.65 13.52 5.91
CA LEU A 13 12.10 14.72 5.19
C LEU A 13 12.58 14.38 3.79
N ALA A 14 13.22 13.21 3.63
CA ALA A 14 13.54 12.68 2.30
C ALA A 14 12.26 12.29 1.55
N ALA A 15 11.32 11.59 2.21
CA ALA A 15 10.04 11.20 1.62
C ALA A 15 9.21 12.40 1.13
N ALA A 16 9.21 13.52 1.87
CA ALA A 16 8.50 14.74 1.48
C ALA A 16 8.96 15.31 0.12
N ARG A 17 10.22 15.07 -0.27
CA ARG A 17 10.74 15.48 -1.59
C ARG A 17 10.15 14.62 -2.70
N ASP A 18 10.12 13.30 -2.51
CA ASP A 18 9.52 12.35 -3.45
C ASP A 18 8.01 12.58 -3.58
N ILE A 19 7.33 12.85 -2.47
CA ILE A 19 5.89 13.18 -2.46
C ILE A 19 5.64 14.41 -3.32
N ARG A 20 6.34 15.52 -3.05
CA ARG A 20 6.17 16.76 -3.83
C ARG A 20 6.50 16.55 -5.31
N GLU A 21 7.57 15.84 -5.63
CA GLU A 21 8.00 15.59 -7.01
C GLU A 21 6.95 14.78 -7.78
N THR A 22 6.48 13.68 -7.19
CA THR A 22 5.52 12.76 -7.82
C THR A 22 4.14 13.38 -7.97
N PHE A 23 3.63 14.06 -6.95
CA PHE A 23 2.32 14.73 -7.01
C PHE A 23 2.32 15.90 -8.00
N ARG A 24 3.42 16.67 -8.08
CA ARG A 24 3.57 17.70 -9.12
C ARG A 24 3.56 17.11 -10.53
N ARG A 25 4.12 15.92 -10.76
CA ARG A 25 4.01 15.19 -12.05
C ARG A 25 2.59 14.71 -12.34
N MET A 26 1.75 14.62 -11.31
CA MET A 26 0.32 14.32 -11.39
C MET A 26 -0.55 15.59 -11.30
N ALA A 27 0.04 16.77 -11.55
CA ALA A 27 -0.65 18.07 -11.57
C ALA A 27 -1.30 18.49 -10.24
N MET A 28 -0.76 18.05 -9.11
CA MET A 28 -1.17 18.49 -7.77
C MET A 28 -0.11 19.41 -7.15
N ASN A 29 -0.54 20.53 -6.59
CA ASN A 29 0.31 21.44 -5.82
C ASN A 29 0.45 20.98 -4.34
N ASP A 30 1.20 21.74 -3.53
CA ASP A 30 1.46 21.38 -2.13
C ASP A 30 0.18 21.34 -1.27
N GLU A 31 -0.77 22.27 -1.47
CA GLU A 31 -2.05 22.31 -0.73
C GLU A 31 -2.93 21.10 -1.07
N GLU A 32 -3.09 20.83 -2.37
CA GLU A 32 -3.88 19.70 -2.86
C GLU A 32 -3.27 18.36 -2.42
N THR A 33 -1.94 18.24 -2.44
CA THR A 33 -1.24 17.03 -2.00
C THR A 33 -1.49 16.75 -0.52
N VAL A 34 -1.41 17.78 0.33
CA VAL A 34 -1.72 17.65 1.76
C VAL A 34 -3.18 17.26 1.96
N ALA A 35 -4.10 17.93 1.28
CA ALA A 35 -5.54 17.65 1.39
C ALA A 35 -5.88 16.21 0.96
N LEU A 36 -5.30 15.72 -0.13
CA LEU A 36 -5.51 14.36 -0.63
C LEU A 36 -4.99 13.30 0.35
N ILE A 37 -3.74 13.44 0.82
CA ILE A 37 -3.13 12.43 1.70
C ILE A 37 -3.82 12.42 3.07
N ALA A 38 -4.03 13.59 3.68
CA ALA A 38 -4.68 13.68 4.99
C ALA A 38 -6.16 13.28 4.91
N GLY A 39 -6.87 13.74 3.87
CA GLY A 39 -8.27 13.38 3.63
C GLY A 39 -8.44 11.88 3.37
N GLY A 40 -7.58 11.28 2.56
CA GLY A 40 -7.60 9.85 2.28
C GLY A 40 -7.29 9.00 3.52
N HIS A 41 -6.22 9.31 4.25
CA HIS A 41 -5.80 8.56 5.43
C HIS A 41 -6.60 8.88 6.71
N THR A 42 -7.63 9.71 6.64
CA THR A 42 -8.64 9.84 7.71
C THR A 42 -9.54 8.59 7.78
N PHE A 43 -9.59 7.79 6.71
CA PHE A 43 -10.49 6.65 6.60
C PHE A 43 -9.74 5.32 6.46
N GLY A 44 -10.31 4.28 7.07
CA GLY A 44 -9.87 2.91 6.87
C GLY A 44 -8.60 2.56 7.66
N LYS A 45 -7.78 1.68 7.08
CA LYS A 45 -6.54 1.15 7.66
C LYS A 45 -5.67 0.53 6.57
N THR A 46 -4.40 0.25 6.87
CA THR A 46 -3.54 -0.63 6.07
C THR A 46 -3.72 -2.10 6.48
N HIS A 47 -3.14 -3.05 5.74
CA HIS A 47 -3.26 -4.48 6.03
C HIS A 47 -1.91 -5.20 5.95
N GLY A 48 -1.47 -5.76 7.08
CA GLY A 48 -0.17 -6.38 7.32
C GLY A 48 -0.20 -7.36 8.50
N ALA A 49 -1.26 -8.19 8.58
CA ALA A 49 -1.49 -9.09 9.71
C ALA A 49 -0.42 -10.19 9.91
N GLY A 50 0.46 -10.41 8.93
CA GLY A 50 1.48 -11.45 8.93
C GLY A 50 2.53 -11.27 7.83
N PRO A 51 3.43 -12.26 7.67
CA PRO A 51 4.53 -12.20 6.70
C PRO A 51 4.02 -12.18 5.25
N SER A 52 4.61 -11.31 4.41
CA SER A 52 4.23 -11.13 3.01
C SER A 52 4.40 -12.38 2.15
N GLU A 53 5.25 -13.32 2.57
CA GLU A 53 5.47 -14.62 1.93
C GLU A 53 4.23 -15.51 1.91
N SER A 54 3.21 -15.17 2.71
CA SER A 54 1.93 -15.87 2.72
C SER A 54 1.03 -15.49 1.54
N VAL A 55 1.37 -14.42 0.82
CA VAL A 55 0.62 -13.87 -0.32
C VAL A 55 1.17 -14.44 -1.63
N GLY A 56 0.30 -15.10 -2.39
CA GLY A 56 0.65 -15.70 -3.68
C GLY A 56 0.68 -14.71 -4.85
N ASP A 57 0.66 -15.27 -6.05
CA ASP A 57 0.82 -14.55 -7.32
C ASP A 57 -0.24 -13.45 -7.55
N ASP A 58 0.14 -12.42 -8.30
CA ASP A 58 -0.78 -11.37 -8.74
C ASP A 58 -1.81 -11.91 -9.75
N PRO A 59 -2.89 -11.16 -10.05
CA PRO A 59 -3.98 -11.65 -10.89
C PRO A 59 -3.58 -12.17 -12.28
N GLU A 60 -2.51 -11.65 -12.89
CA GLU A 60 -2.08 -12.07 -14.24
C GLU A 60 -1.24 -13.36 -14.21
N ALA A 61 -0.66 -13.70 -13.06
CA ALA A 61 0.13 -14.91 -12.85
C ALA A 61 -0.64 -15.99 -12.07
N ALA A 62 -1.76 -15.65 -11.46
CA ALA A 62 -2.62 -16.57 -10.73
C ALA A 62 -3.27 -17.62 -11.65
N GLY A 63 -3.61 -18.77 -11.06
CA GLY A 63 -4.32 -19.85 -11.75
C GLY A 63 -5.69 -19.41 -12.27
N LEU A 64 -6.13 -20.00 -13.39
CA LEU A 64 -7.42 -19.70 -14.00
C LEU A 64 -8.60 -19.90 -13.03
N GLU A 65 -8.47 -20.84 -12.09
CA GLU A 65 -9.45 -21.12 -11.05
C GLU A 65 -9.71 -19.96 -10.09
N GLU A 66 -8.77 -19.02 -9.97
CA GLU A 66 -8.94 -17.79 -9.18
C GLU A 66 -9.80 -16.75 -9.93
N GLN A 67 -10.16 -17.01 -11.18
CA GLN A 67 -11.14 -16.25 -11.97
C GLN A 67 -10.84 -14.74 -12.05
N GLY A 68 -9.58 -14.40 -12.31
CA GLY A 68 -9.11 -13.03 -12.43
C GLY A 68 -8.85 -12.34 -11.08
N LEU A 69 -8.94 -13.06 -9.96
CA LEU A 69 -8.40 -12.63 -8.69
C LEU A 69 -6.93 -13.06 -8.55
N GLY A 70 -6.22 -12.46 -7.60
CA GLY A 70 -4.85 -12.78 -7.25
C GLY A 70 -4.56 -12.48 -5.78
N TRP A 71 -3.28 -12.50 -5.40
CA TRP A 71 -2.80 -12.28 -4.03
C TRP A 71 -3.46 -13.20 -3.01
N ARG A 72 -3.70 -14.47 -3.40
CA ARG A 72 -4.29 -15.45 -2.51
C ARG A 72 -3.44 -15.59 -1.26
N ASN A 73 -4.03 -15.28 -0.11
CA ASN A 73 -3.33 -15.24 1.16
C ASN A 73 -3.56 -16.53 1.96
N THR A 74 -2.47 -17.21 2.29
CA THR A 74 -2.46 -18.47 3.05
C THR A 74 -2.35 -18.25 4.57
N PHE A 75 -2.16 -17.01 5.02
CA PHE A 75 -2.07 -16.68 6.44
C PHE A 75 -3.46 -16.75 7.09
N ARG A 76 -3.67 -17.77 7.93
CA ARG A 76 -4.91 -18.00 8.69
C ARG A 76 -6.14 -17.98 7.77
N SER A 77 -7.07 -17.04 7.96
CA SER A 77 -8.27 -16.94 7.12
C SER A 77 -8.02 -16.28 5.75
N GLY A 78 -6.86 -15.65 5.56
CA GLY A 78 -6.47 -14.96 4.33
C GLY A 78 -7.17 -13.62 4.07
N LYS A 79 -8.12 -13.21 4.92
CA LYS A 79 -8.98 -12.04 4.72
C LYS A 79 -9.49 -11.46 6.04
N GLY A 80 -10.16 -10.30 5.99
CA GLY A 80 -10.69 -9.65 7.19
C GLY A 80 -9.56 -9.28 8.15
N ALA A 81 -9.61 -9.81 9.38
CA ALA A 81 -8.60 -9.55 10.40
C ALA A 81 -7.20 -10.10 10.04
N ASP A 82 -7.13 -11.09 9.13
CA ASP A 82 -5.88 -11.72 8.70
C ASP A 82 -5.43 -11.24 7.29
N ALA A 83 -6.02 -10.16 6.79
CA ALA A 83 -5.68 -9.62 5.48
C ALA A 83 -4.23 -9.09 5.46
N ILE A 84 -3.55 -9.31 4.34
CA ILE A 84 -2.21 -8.79 4.04
C ILE A 84 -2.29 -8.14 2.67
N THR A 85 -1.86 -6.88 2.57
CA THR A 85 -1.85 -6.13 1.31
C THR A 85 -0.54 -5.35 1.19
N SER A 86 -0.38 -4.26 1.93
CA SER A 86 0.88 -3.51 1.93
C SER A 86 1.95 -4.11 2.84
N GLY A 87 1.56 -4.99 3.77
CA GLY A 87 2.43 -5.49 4.84
C GLY A 87 2.55 -4.53 6.04
N LEU A 88 1.98 -3.33 5.95
CA LEU A 88 1.90 -2.37 7.05
C LEU A 88 0.60 -2.55 7.82
N GLU A 89 0.64 -2.38 9.14
CA GLU A 89 -0.54 -2.42 10.01
C GLU A 89 -0.66 -1.11 10.81
N VAL A 90 -1.42 -0.16 10.26
CA VAL A 90 -1.64 1.20 10.76
C VAL A 90 -3.14 1.51 10.73
N THR A 91 -3.63 2.18 11.76
CA THR A 91 -5.03 2.59 11.97
C THR A 91 -5.11 4.05 12.39
#